data_AF-A0A957ZHQ2-F1
#
_entry.id   AF-A0A957ZHQ2-F1
#
_cell.length_a   1.000
_cell.length_b   1.000
_cell.length_c   1.000
_cell.angle_alpha   90.00
_cell.angle_beta   90.00
_cell.angle_gamma   90.00
#
_symmetry.space_group_name_H-M   'P 1'
#
loop_
_entity.id
_entity.type
_entity.pdbx_description
1 polymer ?
#
loop_
_entity_poly.entity_id
_entity_poly.type
_entity_poly.pdbx_seq_one_letter_code
_entity_poly.pdbx_strand_id
1 'polypeptide(L)'
;MLTTNSRFLRSGRHWRRLLSVTLIIALIAPMLGSPTTRGQDEAPLDVPFGPVLFLVTAGGEAPPADLPPTTTVHARLEEPDQVLWIASGATGDPDTVAAAGLPVAVLDDDTTGDVYYLADATALDAASIAATVATVLWSGASHLVVATTLDGELALVETLPAQGVALTLIAPLPLAPPGVVDAAA
;
A
#
# COMPACT_ATOMS: atom_id res chain seq x y z
N MET A 1 48.54 32.41 52.67
CA MET A 1 48.46 31.34 51.65
C MET A 1 46.99 31.03 51.44
N LEU A 2 46.39 31.46 50.32
CA LEU A 2 45.92 30.60 49.20
C LEU A 2 45.05 29.41 49.70
N THR A 3 43.80 29.15 49.26
CA THR A 3 43.25 29.32 47.91
C THR A 3 41.71 29.22 47.91
N THR A 4 41.10 29.99 47.00
CA THR A 4 39.78 29.85 46.36
C THR A 4 39.41 28.41 45.96
N ASN A 5 38.11 28.06 46.04
CA ASN A 5 37.44 27.36 44.94
C ASN A 5 35.92 27.59 44.96
N SER A 6 35.51 28.55 44.14
CA SER A 6 34.23 28.52 43.45
C SER A 6 34.29 27.42 42.38
N ARG A 7 33.14 26.86 41.96
CA ARG A 7 32.62 26.99 40.58
C ARG A 7 31.57 25.92 40.20
N PHE A 8 30.34 26.43 40.05
CA PHE A 8 29.45 26.30 38.88
C PHE A 8 28.81 24.95 38.49
N LEU A 9 27.55 24.81 38.90
CA LEU A 9 26.36 24.65 38.02
C LEU A 9 26.66 24.60 36.51
N ARG A 10 26.51 23.41 35.89
CA ARG A 10 26.20 23.27 34.46
C ARG A 10 25.32 22.03 34.23
N SER A 11 24.01 22.16 34.44
CA SER A 11 23.02 21.17 33.98
C SER A 11 21.78 21.88 33.41
N GLY A 12 21.96 22.63 32.32
CA GLY A 12 20.87 23.39 31.70
C GLY A 12 20.89 23.46 30.18
N ARG A 13 21.94 22.94 29.53
CA ARG A 13 22.16 23.14 28.08
C ARG A 13 21.86 21.91 27.22
N HIS A 14 21.90 20.71 27.80
CA HIS A 14 21.59 19.46 27.08
C HIS A 14 20.08 19.18 27.02
N TRP A 15 19.34 19.54 28.08
CA TRP A 15 17.89 19.34 28.15
C TRP A 15 17.13 20.18 27.11
N ARG A 16 17.53 21.45 26.92
CA ARG A 16 16.89 22.34 25.92
C ARG A 16 17.13 21.90 24.48
N ARG A 17 18.23 21.18 24.19
CA ARG A 17 18.53 20.66 22.84
C ARG A 17 17.71 19.43 22.50
N LEU A 18 17.46 18.55 23.48
CA LEU A 18 16.61 17.37 23.29
C LEU A 18 15.16 17.79 23.00
N LEU A 19 14.61 18.76 23.74
CA LEU A 19 13.25 19.26 23.51
C LEU A 19 13.05 19.93 22.14
N SER A 20 14.07 20.59 21.59
CA SER A 20 13.96 21.23 20.26
C SER A 20 13.98 20.22 19.11
N VAL A 21 14.69 19.10 19.25
CA VAL A 21 14.75 18.07 18.19
C VAL A 21 13.44 17.27 18.15
N THR A 22 12.84 16.94 19.30
CA THR A 22 11.53 16.26 19.33
C THR A 22 10.42 17.13 18.77
N LEU A 23 10.47 18.45 18.98
CA LEU A 23 9.46 19.37 18.45
C LEU A 23 9.54 19.51 16.92
N ILE A 24 10.74 19.45 16.33
CA ILE A 24 10.92 19.50 14.87
C ILE A 24 10.46 18.18 14.21
N ILE A 25 10.74 17.03 14.83
CA ILE A 25 10.25 15.73 14.32
C ILE A 25 8.72 15.65 14.39
N ALA A 26 8.10 16.19 15.44
CA ALA A 26 6.64 16.23 15.57
C ALA A 26 5.95 17.19 14.58
N LEU A 27 6.67 18.19 14.04
CA LEU A 27 6.10 19.19 13.14
C LEU A 27 6.15 18.78 11.65
N ILE A 28 6.97 17.79 11.28
CA ILE A 28 7.13 17.34 9.87
C ILE A 28 6.23 16.13 9.57
N ALA A 29 5.74 15.43 10.60
CA ALA A 29 4.90 14.23 10.46
C ALA A 29 3.55 14.42 9.72
N PRO A 30 2.84 15.57 9.75
CA PRO A 30 1.51 15.64 9.14
C PRO A 30 1.50 16.02 7.64
N MET A 31 2.64 16.06 6.96
CA MET A 31 2.72 16.41 5.52
C MET A 31 2.92 15.21 4.59
N LEU A 32 3.10 14.00 5.12
CA LEU A 32 2.92 12.80 4.32
C LEU A 32 1.42 12.51 4.32
N GLY A 33 0.72 13.01 3.29
CA GLY A 33 -0.59 12.49 2.96
C GLY A 33 -0.45 10.99 2.82
N SER A 34 -1.15 10.23 3.66
CA SER A 34 -1.30 8.80 3.44
C SER A 34 -1.83 8.64 2.02
N PRO A 35 -1.22 7.80 1.15
CA PRO A 35 -1.91 7.39 -0.06
C PRO A 35 -3.26 6.85 0.39
N THR A 36 -4.33 7.46 -0.10
CA THR A 36 -5.70 7.18 0.30
C THR A 36 -6.11 5.82 -0.26
N THR A 37 -5.57 4.74 0.31
CA THR A 37 -6.05 3.38 0.07
C THR A 37 -7.35 3.22 0.84
N ARG A 38 -8.47 2.96 0.14
CA ARG A 38 -9.73 2.62 0.80
C ARG A 38 -9.65 1.18 1.34
N GLY A 39 -10.00 1.01 2.62
CA GLY A 39 -10.07 -0.29 3.29
C GLY A 39 -11.26 -1.14 2.81
N GLN A 40 -11.12 -2.45 2.99
CA GLN A 40 -12.03 -3.49 2.53
C GLN A 40 -13.13 -3.77 3.57
N ASP A 41 -14.28 -4.29 3.13
CA ASP A 41 -15.35 -4.75 4.03
C ASP A 41 -14.91 -6.02 4.80
N GLU A 42 -15.34 -6.17 6.04
CA GLU A 42 -15.02 -7.34 6.89
C GLU A 42 -15.96 -8.51 6.53
N ALA A 43 -15.47 -9.44 5.69
CA ALA A 43 -16.19 -10.62 5.21
C ALA A 43 -15.24 -11.85 5.15
N PRO A 44 -15.76 -13.10 5.05
CA PRO A 44 -15.08 -14.31 5.52
C PRO A 44 -13.69 -14.54 4.91
N LEU A 45 -12.75 -14.98 5.74
CA LEU A 45 -11.33 -15.22 5.46
C LEU A 45 -11.00 -16.28 4.37
N ASP A 46 -12.01 -16.83 3.68
CA ASP A 46 -11.87 -17.98 2.77
C ASP A 46 -12.31 -17.72 1.32
N VAL A 47 -12.58 -16.47 0.92
CA VAL A 47 -12.86 -16.16 -0.48
C VAL A 47 -11.53 -16.05 -1.23
N PRO A 48 -11.23 -16.87 -2.25
CA PRO A 48 -10.02 -16.69 -3.06
C PRO A 48 -10.20 -15.57 -4.09
N PHE A 49 -9.10 -15.05 -4.63
CA PHE A 49 -9.15 -14.25 -5.85
C PHE A 49 -9.76 -15.04 -7.01
N GLY A 50 -10.34 -14.34 -7.98
CA GLY A 50 -10.64 -14.90 -9.29
C GLY A 50 -9.36 -15.34 -10.01
N PRO A 51 -9.44 -16.27 -10.99
CA PRO A 51 -8.27 -16.90 -11.61
C PRO A 51 -7.18 -15.98 -12.16
N VAL A 52 -7.55 -14.76 -12.57
CA VAL A 52 -6.63 -13.76 -13.12
C VAL A 52 -6.77 -12.47 -12.34
N LEU A 53 -5.63 -11.88 -11.95
CA LEU A 53 -5.54 -10.55 -11.35
C LEU A 53 -5.13 -9.55 -12.43
N PHE A 54 -5.83 -8.42 -12.50
CA PHE A 54 -5.56 -7.38 -13.49
C PHE A 54 -5.84 -5.99 -12.95
N LEU A 55 -5.25 -5.01 -13.63
CA LEU A 55 -5.30 -3.60 -13.30
C LEU A 55 -6.04 -2.85 -14.41
N VAL A 56 -7.06 -2.08 -14.04
CA VAL A 56 -7.87 -1.30 -14.97
C VAL A 56 -7.64 0.18 -14.73
N THR A 57 -7.29 0.94 -15.78
CA THR A 57 -7.17 2.40 -15.69
C THR A 57 -8.53 3.04 -15.96
N ALA A 58 -9.10 3.69 -14.95
CA ALA A 58 -10.37 4.39 -15.09
C ALA A 58 -10.53 5.45 -14.00
N GLY A 59 -10.98 6.66 -14.37
CA GLY A 59 -11.23 7.74 -13.44
C GLY A 59 -12.51 7.54 -12.61
N GLY A 60 -12.60 8.24 -11.47
CA GLY A 60 -13.79 8.29 -10.64
C GLY A 60 -13.61 7.73 -9.23
N GLU A 61 -14.69 7.80 -8.45
CA GLU A 61 -14.76 7.32 -7.06
C GLU A 61 -15.38 5.92 -6.94
N ALA A 62 -16.04 5.46 -7.99
CA ALA A 62 -16.68 4.15 -8.05
C ALA A 62 -16.01 3.28 -9.13
N PRO A 63 -16.02 1.94 -8.96
CA PRO A 63 -15.55 1.02 -9.98
C PRO A 63 -16.17 1.31 -11.35
N PRO A 64 -15.46 1.02 -12.46
CA PRO A 64 -16.02 1.15 -13.81
C PRO A 64 -17.33 0.37 -13.96
N ALA A 65 -18.35 1.00 -14.53
CA ALA A 65 -19.68 0.39 -14.63
C ALA A 65 -19.74 -0.79 -15.61
N ASP A 66 -18.84 -0.82 -16.60
CA ASP A 66 -18.84 -1.80 -17.70
C ASP A 66 -17.93 -3.01 -17.42
N LEU A 67 -17.64 -3.32 -16.15
CA LEU A 67 -16.90 -4.52 -15.79
C LEU A 67 -17.77 -5.78 -16.00
N PRO A 68 -17.17 -6.90 -16.46
CA PRO A 68 -17.84 -8.20 -16.49
C PRO A 68 -18.46 -8.56 -15.13
N PRO A 69 -19.61 -9.25 -15.10
CA PRO A 69 -20.28 -9.62 -13.86
C PRO A 69 -19.49 -10.62 -13.00
N THR A 70 -18.47 -11.26 -13.58
CA THR A 70 -17.51 -12.15 -12.92
C THR A 70 -16.34 -11.41 -12.27
N THR A 71 -16.21 -10.11 -12.53
CA THR A 71 -15.12 -9.29 -12.00
C THR A 71 -15.43 -8.82 -10.59
N THR A 72 -14.48 -9.01 -9.68
CA THR A 72 -14.48 -8.42 -8.34
C THR A 72 -13.37 -7.37 -8.26
N VAL A 73 -13.71 -6.16 -7.83
CA VAL A 73 -12.73 -5.09 -7.60
C VAL A 73 -12.27 -5.13 -6.15
N HIS A 74 -10.97 -5.14 -5.92
CA HIS A 74 -10.36 -5.33 -4.59
C HIS A 74 -9.75 -4.06 -4.02
N ALA A 75 -9.16 -3.23 -4.88
CA ALA A 75 -8.49 -2.01 -4.46
C ALA A 75 -8.60 -0.91 -5.51
N ARG A 76 -8.53 0.33 -5.04
CA ARG A 76 -8.39 1.54 -5.85
C ARG A 76 -7.05 2.18 -5.52
N LEU A 77 -6.27 2.50 -6.54
CA LEU A 77 -4.98 3.18 -6.41
C LEU A 77 -5.08 4.58 -7.01
N GLU A 78 -4.55 5.55 -6.28
CA GLU A 78 -4.36 6.90 -6.76
C GLU A 78 -2.90 7.09 -7.15
N GLU A 79 -2.67 7.23 -8.46
CA GLU A 79 -1.39 7.67 -9.01
C GLU A 79 -1.48 9.15 -9.39
N PRO A 80 -0.35 9.87 -9.54
CA PRO A 80 -0.35 11.30 -9.84
C PRO A 80 -1.18 11.69 -11.07
N ASP A 81 -1.20 10.84 -12.10
CA ASP A 81 -1.82 11.13 -13.39
C ASP A 81 -3.05 10.26 -13.70
N GLN A 82 -3.36 9.26 -12.86
CA GLN A 82 -4.40 8.28 -13.17
C GLN A 82 -4.96 7.60 -11.92
N VAL A 83 -6.18 7.09 -12.05
CA VAL A 83 -6.79 6.20 -11.07
C VAL A 83 -6.80 4.79 -11.64
N LEU A 84 -6.36 3.84 -10.82
CA LEU A 84 -6.24 2.44 -11.18
C LEU A 84 -7.12 1.60 -10.27
N TRP A 85 -7.64 0.50 -10.79
CA TRP A 85 -8.46 -0.45 -10.05
C TRP A 85 -7.84 -1.83 -10.17
N ILE A 86 -7.53 -2.44 -9.03
CA ILE A 86 -7.11 -3.85 -8.98
C ILE A 86 -8.36 -4.70 -8.89
N ALA A 87 -8.49 -5.63 -9.83
CA ALA A 87 -9.61 -6.54 -9.92
C ALA A 87 -9.13 -7.97 -10.18
N SER A 88 -9.94 -8.95 -9.79
CA SER A 88 -9.80 -10.33 -10.23
C SER A 88 -11.07 -10.82 -10.90
N GLY A 89 -10.92 -11.77 -11.82
CA GLY A 89 -12.03 -12.30 -12.60
C GLY A 89 -11.66 -13.55 -13.38
N ALA A 90 -12.55 -13.97 -14.28
CA ALA A 90 -12.31 -15.10 -15.17
C ALA A 90 -11.20 -14.78 -16.19
N THR A 91 -10.57 -15.81 -16.76
CA THR A 91 -9.43 -15.67 -17.69
C THR A 91 -9.71 -14.79 -18.92
N GLY A 92 -10.97 -14.67 -19.35
CA GLY A 92 -11.39 -13.82 -20.48
C GLY A 92 -11.88 -12.41 -20.11
N ASP A 93 -11.92 -12.08 -18.82
CA ASP A 93 -12.41 -10.78 -18.35
C ASP A 93 -11.49 -9.62 -18.76
N PRO A 94 -10.14 -9.72 -18.70
CA PRO A 94 -9.25 -8.66 -19.16
C PRO A 94 -9.49 -8.26 -20.62
N ASP A 95 -9.68 -9.24 -21.50
CA ASP A 95 -9.96 -9.00 -22.93
C ASP A 95 -11.32 -8.33 -23.13
N THR A 96 -12.32 -8.73 -22.33
CA THR A 96 -13.66 -8.14 -22.38
C THR A 96 -13.63 -6.68 -21.92
N VAL A 97 -12.90 -6.38 -20.86
CA VAL A 97 -12.71 -5.01 -20.34
C VAL A 97 -11.93 -4.16 -21.36
N ALA A 98 -10.88 -4.70 -21.97
CA ALA A 98 -10.13 -4.03 -23.03
C ALA A 98 -11.02 -3.74 -24.27
N ALA A 99 -11.87 -4.68 -24.67
CA ALA A 99 -12.83 -4.51 -25.76
C ALA A 99 -13.90 -3.44 -25.47
N ALA A 100 -14.20 -3.18 -24.19
CA ALA A 100 -15.05 -2.08 -23.75
C ALA A 100 -14.34 -0.70 -23.79
N GLY A 101 -13.06 -0.65 -24.19
CA GLY A 101 -12.30 0.58 -24.35
C GLY A 101 -11.60 1.07 -23.09
N LEU A 102 -11.58 0.26 -22.03
CA LEU A 102 -10.83 0.56 -20.80
C LEU A 102 -9.40 0.00 -20.93
N PRO A 103 -8.35 0.78 -20.64
CA PRO A 103 -6.99 0.25 -20.58
C PRO A 103 -6.84 -0.78 -19.45
N VAL A 104 -6.26 -1.93 -19.77
CA VAL A 104 -6.07 -3.04 -18.84
C VAL A 104 -4.64 -3.56 -18.92
N ALA A 105 -4.07 -3.91 -17.77
CA ALA A 105 -2.84 -4.69 -17.67
C ALA A 105 -3.10 -5.94 -16.83
N VAL A 106 -2.79 -7.12 -17.35
CA VAL A 106 -2.79 -8.36 -16.56
C VAL A 106 -1.62 -8.30 -15.60
N LEU A 107 -1.89 -8.49 -14.32
CA LEU A 107 -0.88 -8.52 -13.26
C LEU A 107 -0.40 -9.94 -13.00
N ASP A 108 -1.34 -10.88 -12.99
CA ASP A 108 -1.10 -12.30 -12.73
C ASP A 108 -2.14 -13.14 -13.47
N ASP A 109 -1.70 -14.12 -14.27
CA ASP A 109 -2.56 -15.00 -15.07
C ASP A 109 -2.93 -16.31 -14.36
N ASP A 110 -2.39 -16.58 -13.17
CA ASP A 110 -2.77 -17.68 -12.29
C ASP A 110 -2.60 -17.28 -10.82
N THR A 111 -3.70 -16.86 -10.18
CA THR A 111 -3.65 -16.40 -8.79
C THR A 111 -3.51 -17.52 -7.74
N THR A 112 -3.25 -18.76 -8.16
CA THR A 112 -3.28 -19.92 -7.26
C THR A 112 -2.10 -19.94 -6.30
N GLY A 113 -2.38 -19.76 -5.00
CA GLY A 113 -1.38 -19.88 -3.94
C GLY A 113 -0.58 -18.60 -3.67
N ASP A 114 -0.90 -17.53 -4.39
CA ASP A 114 -0.27 -16.23 -4.24
C ASP A 114 -1.06 -15.31 -3.29
N VAL A 115 -0.31 -14.43 -2.65
CA VAL A 115 -0.75 -13.40 -1.71
C VAL A 115 -0.25 -12.06 -2.24
N TYR A 116 -1.14 -11.08 -2.32
CA TYR A 116 -0.85 -9.81 -2.97
C TYR A 116 -0.80 -8.65 -1.96
N TYR A 117 0.16 -7.76 -2.16
CA TYR A 117 0.32 -6.56 -1.35
C TYR A 117 0.50 -5.32 -2.22
N LEU A 118 0.09 -4.19 -1.66
CA LEU A 118 0.53 -2.88 -2.07
C LEU A 118 1.75 -2.47 -1.24
N ALA A 119 2.82 -2.07 -1.91
CA ALA A 119 3.98 -1.45 -1.28
C ALA A 119 4.07 0.03 -1.65
N ASP A 120 4.58 0.86 -0.75
CA ASP A 120 4.89 2.26 -1.04
C ASP A 120 6.08 2.37 -2.00
N ALA A 121 5.82 2.80 -3.24
CA ALA A 121 6.84 2.97 -4.26
C ALA A 121 7.69 4.25 -4.06
N THR A 122 7.24 5.19 -3.22
CA THR A 122 7.95 6.45 -2.98
C THR A 122 9.14 6.27 -2.04
N ALA A 123 9.18 5.16 -1.30
CA ALA A 123 10.31 4.79 -0.47
C ALA A 123 11.56 4.51 -1.32
N LEU A 124 12.73 4.90 -0.78
CA LEU A 124 14.00 4.75 -1.50
C LEU A 124 14.26 3.27 -1.82
N ASP A 125 14.56 2.99 -3.09
CA ASP A 125 14.86 1.66 -3.62
C ASP A 125 13.75 0.60 -3.38
N ALA A 126 12.50 1.02 -3.15
CA ALA A 126 11.38 0.15 -2.79
C ALA A 126 11.21 -1.05 -3.74
N ALA A 127 11.22 -0.81 -5.05
CA ALA A 127 11.06 -1.87 -6.05
C ALA A 127 12.23 -2.87 -6.03
N SER A 128 13.46 -2.38 -5.85
CA SER A 128 14.65 -3.23 -5.75
C SER A 128 14.63 -4.08 -4.48
N ILE A 129 14.18 -3.51 -3.36
CA ILE A 129 14.04 -4.23 -2.09
C ILE A 129 12.93 -5.28 -2.19
N ALA A 130 11.76 -4.91 -2.71
CA ALA A 130 10.63 -5.81 -2.91
C ALA A 130 11.02 -7.03 -3.77
N ALA A 131 11.76 -6.80 -4.86
CA ALA A 131 12.22 -7.86 -5.76
C ALA A 131 13.18 -8.88 -5.11
N THR A 132 13.69 -8.62 -3.90
CA THR A 132 14.53 -9.59 -3.17
C THR A 132 13.73 -10.66 -2.42
N VAL A 133 12.44 -10.41 -2.14
CA VAL A 133 11.59 -11.24 -1.29
C VAL A 133 10.20 -11.52 -1.87
N ALA A 134 9.84 -10.89 -2.98
CA ALA A 134 8.56 -11.05 -3.68
C ALA A 134 8.72 -10.79 -5.19
N THR A 135 7.72 -11.20 -5.96
CA THR A 135 7.59 -10.84 -7.38
C THR A 135 6.91 -9.46 -7.47
N VAL A 136 7.56 -8.49 -8.12
CA VAL A 136 6.95 -7.19 -8.41
C VAL A 136 6.11 -7.32 -9.69
N LEU A 137 4.79 -7.30 -9.55
CA LEU A 137 3.85 -7.44 -10.67
C LEU A 137 3.64 -6.11 -11.41
N TRP A 138 3.67 -5.00 -10.69
CA TRP A 138 3.49 -3.67 -11.26
C TRP A 138 4.18 -2.60 -10.43
N SER A 139 4.64 -1.53 -11.10
CA SER A 139 5.31 -0.39 -10.47
C SER A 139 4.73 0.92 -11.00
N GLY A 140 4.16 1.71 -10.10
CA GLY A 140 3.73 3.09 -10.30
C GLY A 140 4.70 4.10 -9.70
N ALA A 141 4.24 5.35 -9.62
CA ALA A 141 4.96 6.41 -8.92
C ALA A 141 4.74 6.34 -7.40
N SER A 142 3.52 5.97 -6.98
CA SER A 142 3.15 5.89 -5.55
C SER A 142 3.03 4.46 -5.03
N HIS A 143 2.64 3.50 -5.87
CA HIS A 143 2.40 2.12 -5.43
C HIS A 143 3.21 1.09 -6.21
N LEU A 144 3.59 0.01 -5.53
CA LEU A 144 4.00 -1.25 -6.13
C LEU A 144 2.90 -2.28 -5.87
N VAL A 145 2.59 -3.11 -6.86
CA VAL A 145 1.83 -4.34 -6.62
C VAL A 145 2.82 -5.49 -6.60
N VAL A 146 2.85 -6.23 -5.49
CA VAL A 146 3.77 -7.35 -5.29
C VAL A 146 2.99 -8.61 -4.95
N ALA A 147 3.50 -9.74 -5.39
CA ALA A 147 2.99 -11.08 -5.09
C ALA A 147 4.06 -11.90 -4.38
N THR A 148 3.62 -12.74 -3.45
CA THR A 148 4.44 -13.75 -2.80
C THR A 148 3.60 -14.98 -2.51
N THR A 149 4.24 -16.09 -2.17
CA THR A 149 3.53 -17.28 -1.70
C THR A 149 3.29 -17.18 -0.18
N LEU A 150 2.39 -17.99 0.37
CA LEU A 150 2.19 -18.08 1.82
C LEU A 150 3.49 -18.35 2.60
N ASP A 151 4.38 -19.19 2.07
CA ASP A 151 5.68 -19.48 2.70
C ASP A 151 6.63 -18.28 2.66
N GLY A 152 6.50 -17.41 1.64
CA GLY A 152 7.29 -16.19 1.47
C GLY A 152 6.72 -14.96 2.16
N GLU A 153 5.46 -15.01 2.64
CA GLU A 153 4.75 -13.88 3.23
C GLU A 153 5.51 -13.29 4.43
N LEU A 154 6.03 -14.15 5.32
CA LEU A 154 6.77 -13.70 6.50
C LEU A 154 8.01 -12.87 6.11
N ALA A 155 8.77 -13.34 5.11
CA ALA A 155 9.97 -12.64 4.65
C ALA A 155 9.63 -11.26 4.08
N LEU A 156 8.51 -11.16 3.36
CA LEU A 156 8.01 -9.90 2.81
C LEU A 156 7.63 -8.90 3.91
N VAL A 157 6.79 -9.30 4.86
CA VAL A 157 6.26 -8.43 5.92
C VAL A 157 7.31 -8.02 6.95
N GLU A 158 8.41 -8.77 7.08
CA GLU A 158 9.54 -8.38 7.92
C GLU A 158 10.54 -7.48 7.17
N THR A 159 10.83 -7.79 5.90
CA THR A 159 11.91 -7.11 5.16
C THR A 159 11.52 -5.69 4.73
N LEU A 160 10.36 -5.52 4.09
CA LEU A 160 9.99 -4.22 3.50
C LEU A 160 9.77 -3.14 4.56
N PRO A 161 8.97 -3.39 5.62
CA PRO A 161 8.77 -2.39 6.68
C PRO A 161 10.07 -2.06 7.43
N ALA A 162 10.98 -3.03 7.60
CA ALA A 162 12.28 -2.79 8.21
C ALA A 162 13.19 -1.88 7.37
N GLN A 163 12.97 -1.82 6.05
CA GLN A 163 13.65 -0.89 5.14
C GLN A 163 12.86 0.41 4.90
N GLY A 164 11.75 0.62 5.63
CA GLY A 164 10.91 1.81 5.50
C GLY A 164 9.93 1.79 4.33
N VAL A 165 9.70 0.64 3.71
CA VAL A 165 8.67 0.45 2.67
C VAL A 165 7.38 0.02 3.36
N ALA A 166 6.36 0.89 3.38
CA ALA A 166 5.05 0.55 3.93
C ALA A 166 4.38 -0.53 3.08
N LEU A 167 3.63 -1.43 3.74
CA LEU A 167 2.92 -2.54 3.10
C LEU A 167 1.47 -2.58 3.55
N THR A 168 0.58 -2.89 2.61
CA THR A 168 -0.85 -3.13 2.84
C THR A 168 -1.27 -4.39 2.10
N LEU A 169 -1.89 -5.34 2.79
CA LEU A 169 -2.45 -6.55 2.17
C LEU A 169 -3.60 -6.16 1.23
N ILE A 170 -3.64 -6.77 0.05
CA ILE A 170 -4.82 -6.76 -0.82
C ILE A 170 -5.60 -8.01 -0.46
N ALA A 171 -6.71 -7.89 0.27
CA ALA A 171 -7.55 -9.07 0.54
C ALA A 171 -8.37 -9.44 -0.72
N PRO A 172 -8.73 -10.71 -0.88
CA PRO A 172 -9.63 -11.20 -1.93
C PRO A 172 -11.10 -10.84 -1.67
N LEU A 173 -11.36 -9.64 -1.15
CA LEU A 173 -12.69 -9.14 -0.82
C LEU A 173 -13.07 -7.98 -1.75
N PRO A 174 -14.36 -7.80 -2.03
CA PRO A 174 -14.83 -6.65 -2.79
C PRO A 174 -14.49 -5.35 -2.05
N LEU A 175 -14.14 -4.32 -2.81
CA LEU A 175 -13.91 -2.98 -2.29
C LEU A 175 -15.21 -2.44 -1.69
N ALA A 176 -15.12 -1.93 -0.46
CA ALA A 176 -16.26 -1.33 0.22
C ALA A 176 -16.83 -0.13 -0.57
N PRO A 177 -18.15 0.05 -0.61
CA PRO A 177 -18.76 1.17 -1.32
C PRO A 177 -18.37 2.51 -0.68
N PRO A 178 -18.29 3.60 -1.47
CA PRO A 178 -17.95 4.91 -0.95
C PRO A 178 -19.04 5.39 0.05
N GLY A 179 -18.69 5.47 1.34
CA GLY A 179 -19.52 6.11 2.36
C GLY A 179 -19.93 5.26 3.56
N VAL A 180 -19.48 4.00 3.68
CA VAL A 180 -19.70 3.20 4.90
C VAL A 180 -18.43 3.26 5.76
N VAL A 181 -18.26 4.36 6.49
CA VAL A 181 -17.44 4.29 7.72
C VAL A 181 -18.37 3.72 8.77
N ASP A 182 -18.09 2.49 9.22
CA ASP A 182 -18.83 1.91 10.32
C ASP A 182 -18.61 2.81 11.55
N ALA A 183 -19.66 3.55 11.91
CA ALA A 183 -19.70 4.32 13.15
C ALA A 183 -19.88 3.32 14.31
N ALA A 184 -18.81 2.63 14.67
CA ALA A 184 -18.76 1.77 15.84
C ALA A 184 -17.43 1.93 16.58
N ALA A 185 -17.34 3.01 17.36
CA ALA A 185 -16.50 3.09 18.55
C ALA A 185 -17.30 3.77 19.67
#